data_AF-A0A929NUQ4-F1
#
_entry.id   AF-A0A929NUQ4-F1
#
_cell.length_a   1.000
_cell.length_b   1.000
_cell.length_c   1.000
_cell.angle_alpha   90.00
_cell.angle_beta   90.00
_cell.angle_gamma   90.00
#
_symmetry.space_group_name_H-M   'P 1'
#
loop_
_entity.id
_entity.type
_entity.pdbx_description
1 polymer ?
#
loop_
_entity_poly.entity_id
_entity_poly.type
_entity_poly.pdbx_seq_one_letter_code
_entity_poly.pdbx_strand_id
1 'polypeptide(L)' 'MAGKLAEPKIITDLNQKVVCLLPTGFYFNDERWEIIWEQYEKKGDTLSMADLKELFPDEATVQNPAIDNGDTFNKCR' A
#
# COMPACT_ATOMS: atom_id res chain seq x y z
N MET A 1 -6.04 -14.86 1.32
CA MET A 1 -4.70 -14.88 1.97
C MET A 1 -4.60 -13.66 2.88
N ALA A 2 -4.85 -13.84 4.17
CA ALA A 2 -4.82 -12.76 5.15
C ALA A 2 -3.49 -12.75 5.91
N GLY A 3 -2.80 -11.61 5.93
CA GLY A 3 -1.55 -11.47 6.64
C GLY A 3 -0.98 -10.06 6.55
N LYS A 4 -0.21 -9.70 7.58
CA LYS A 4 0.56 -8.45 7.61
C LYS A 4 1.72 -8.56 6.62
N LEU A 5 1.84 -7.58 5.72
CA LEU A 5 2.96 -7.54 4.79
C LEU A 5 4.27 -7.33 5.56
N ALA A 6 5.22 -8.25 5.39
CA ALA A 6 6.56 -8.12 5.98
C ALA A 6 7.45 -7.13 5.20
N GLU A 7 7.10 -6.86 3.94
CA GLU A 7 7.81 -6.01 2.99
C GLU A 7 6.79 -5.24 2.13
N PRO A 8 7.15 -4.09 1.55
CA PRO A 8 6.20 -3.32 0.76
C PRO A 8 5.89 -4.09 -0.53
N LYS A 9 4.62 -4.10 -0.93
CA LYS A 9 4.14 -4.92 -2.06
C LYS A 9 3.46 -4.06 -3.10
N ILE A 10 3.85 -4.24 -4.35
CA ILE A 10 3.19 -3.60 -5.50
C ILE A 10 2.13 -4.56 -6.04
N ILE A 11 0.92 -4.06 -6.19
CA ILE A 11 -0.18 -4.77 -6.86
C ILE A 11 -0.21 -4.27 -8.30
N THR A 12 -0.20 -5.18 -9.27
CA THR A 12 -0.32 -4.87 -10.69
C THR A 12 -1.51 -5.60 -11.30
N ASP A 13 -2.15 -4.96 -12.27
CA ASP A 13 -3.20 -5.55 -13.10
C ASP A 13 -2.60 -6.52 -14.15
N LEU A 14 -3.47 -7.29 -14.81
CA LEU A 14 -3.14 -8.16 -15.95
C LEU A 14 -2.39 -7.44 -17.07
N ASN A 15 -2.61 -6.13 -17.24
CA ASN A 15 -1.90 -5.29 -18.21
C ASN A 15 -0.55 -4.74 -17.70
N GLN A 16 -0.03 -5.27 -16.59
CA GLN A 16 1.18 -4.76 -15.91
C GLN A 16 1.09 -3.31 -15.45
N LYS A 17 -0.13 -2.75 -15.39
CA LYS A 17 -0.38 -1.43 -14.79
C LYS A 17 -0.33 -1.54 -13.28
N VAL A 18 0.31 -0.58 -12.64
CA VAL A 18 0.31 -0.50 -11.17
C VAL A 18 -1.11 -0.18 -10.71
N VAL A 19 -1.65 -1.04 -9.85
CA VAL A 19 -2.94 -0.82 -9.18
C VAL A 19 -2.71 0.02 -7.95
N CYS A 20 -1.83 -0.44 -7.04
CA CYS A 20 -1.49 0.30 -5.84
C CYS A 20 -0.15 -0.19 -5.25
N LEU A 21 0.43 0.62 -4.36
CA LEU A 21 1.63 0.28 -3.61
C LEU A 21 1.29 0.17 -2.13
N LEU A 22 1.36 -1.04 -1.59
CA LEU A 22 1.04 -1.33 -0.20
C LEU A 22 2.28 -1.18 0.67
N PRO A 23 2.21 -0.37 1.75
CA PRO A 23 3.35 -0.16 2.62
C PRO A 23 3.66 -1.43 3.43
N THR A 24 4.91 -1.53 3.88
CA THR A 24 5.32 -2.56 4.84
C THR A 24 4.46 -2.49 6.09
N GLY A 25 4.04 -3.65 6.57
CA GLY A 25 3.17 -3.75 7.73
C GLY A 25 1.69 -3.55 7.44
N PHE A 26 1.30 -3.27 6.19
CA PHE A 26 -0.11 -3.23 5.80
C PHE A 26 -0.76 -4.59 6.04
N TYR A 27 -1.89 -4.60 6.73
CA TYR A 27 -2.68 -5.82 6.86
C TYR A 27 -3.45 -6.08 5.56
N PHE A 28 -3.01 -7.09 4.81
CA PHE A 28 -3.63 -7.45 3.54
C PHE A 28 -4.53 -8.67 3.74
N ASN A 29 -5.80 -8.58 3.36
CA ASN A 29 -6.76 -9.68 3.39
C ASN A 29 -7.64 -9.66 2.13
N ASP A 30 -8.47 -10.70 1.96
CA ASP A 30 -9.31 -10.86 0.78
C ASP A 30 -10.37 -9.73 0.66
N GLU A 31 -10.95 -9.26 1.78
CA GLU A 31 -11.90 -8.13 1.77
C GLU A 31 -11.25 -6.82 1.30
N ARG A 32 -10.05 -6.49 1.79
CA ARG A 32 -9.30 -5.29 1.37
C ARG A 32 -8.86 -5.39 -0.08
N TRP A 33 -8.56 -6.60 -0.55
CA TRP A 33 -8.27 -6.84 -1.96
C TRP A 33 -9.47 -6.46 -2.84
N GLU A 34 -10.68 -6.91 -2.49
CA GLU A 34 -11.90 -6.53 -3.22
C GLU A 34 -12.14 -5.01 -3.20
N ILE A 35 -11.96 -4.36 -2.05
CA ILE A 35 -12.08 -2.90 -1.91
C ILE A 35 -11.08 -2.15 -2.81
N ILE A 36 -9.81 -2.60 -2.84
CA ILE A 36 -8.76 -2.01 -3.69
C ILE A 36 -9.14 -2.15 -5.17
N TRP A 37 -9.62 -3.33 -5.58
CA TRP A 37 -10.05 -3.55 -6.96
C TRP A 37 -11.25 -2.69 -7.35
N GLU A 38 -12.28 -2.64 -6.52
CA GLU A 38 -13.47 -1.82 -6.78
C GLU A 38 -13.09 -0.34 -6.94
N GLN A 39 -12.23 0.19 -6.06
CA GLN A 39 -11.79 1.57 -6.16
C GLN A 39 -10.91 1.82 -7.39
N TYR A 40 -10.03 0.87 -7.73
CA TYR A 40 -9.19 0.96 -8.93
C TYR A 40 -10.04 0.95 -10.21
N GLU A 41 -11.03 0.07 -10.31
CA GLU A 41 -11.95 0.02 -11.45
C GLU A 41 -12.80 1.30 -11.54
N LYS A 42 -13.26 1.82 -10.40
CA LYS A 42 -14.04 3.07 -10.33
C LYS A 42 -13.22 4.30 -10.73
N LYS A 43 -11.94 4.36 -10.32
CA LYS A 43 -11.03 5.45 -10.67
C LYS A 43 -10.51 5.32 -12.10
N GLY A 44 -10.32 4.09 -12.57
CA GLY A 44 -9.71 3.76 -13.86
C GLY A 44 -8.21 4.05 -13.93
N ASP A 45 -7.57 4.35 -12.79
CA ASP A 45 -6.16 4.73 -12.70
C ASP A 45 -5.54 4.25 -11.38
N THR A 46 -4.21 4.37 -11.26
CA THR A 46 -3.43 3.90 -10.12
C THR A 46 -3.92 4.55 -8.82
N LEU A 47 -4.13 3.72 -7.80
CA LEU A 47 -4.44 4.17 -6.45
C LEU A 47 -3.17 4.69 -5.79
N SER A 48 -3.22 5.97 -5.44
CA SER A 48 -2.14 6.65 -4.75
C SER A 48 -2.25 6.41 -3.24
N MET A 49 -1.21 6.80 -2.49
CA MET A 49 -1.23 6.72 -1.03
C MET A 49 -2.40 7.51 -0.42
N ALA A 50 -2.86 8.59 -1.08
CA ALA A 50 -4.04 9.34 -0.67
C ALA A 50 -5.32 8.49 -0.76
N ASP A 51 -5.54 7.81 -1.89
CA ASP A 51 -6.69 6.91 -2.05
C ASP A 51 -6.64 5.78 -1.02
N LEU A 52 -5.46 5.20 -0.77
CA LEU A 52 -5.30 4.17 0.26
C LEU A 52 -5.63 4.69 1.66
N LYS A 53 -5.29 5.94 2.00
CA LYS A 53 -5.65 6.58 3.28
C LYS A 53 -7.15 6.77 3.42
N GLU A 54 -7.83 7.09 2.33
CA GLU A 54 -9.29 7.24 2.32
C GLU A 54 -10.02 5.90 2.39
N LEU A 55 -9.52 4.87 1.71
CA LEU A 55 -10.05 3.51 1.75
C LEU A 55 -9.81 2.83 3.10
N PHE A 56 -8.65 3.07 3.70
CA PHE A 56 -8.21 2.44 4.95
C PHE A 56 -7.83 3.50 6.00
N PRO A 57 -8.81 4.28 6.50
CA PRO A 57 -8.55 5.33 7.49
C PRO A 57 -8.08 4.74 8.83
N ASP A 58 -8.51 3.52 9.16
CA ASP A 58 -8.15 2.81 10.38
C ASP A 58 -6.74 2.17 10.31
N GLU A 59 -6.16 2.09 9.11
CA GLU A 59 -4.88 1.42 8.93
C GLU A 59 -3.71 2.38 9.24
N ALA A 60 -3.16 2.23 10.45
CA ALA A 60 -2.05 3.04 10.93
C ALA A 60 -0.82 3.01 10.00
N THR A 61 -0.58 1.93 9.27
CA THR A 61 0.55 1.81 8.33
C THR A 61 0.39 2.64 7.06
N VAL A 62 -0.84 2.96 6.69
CA VAL A 62 -1.17 3.83 5.55
C VAL A 62 -1.25 5.29 6.00
N GLN A 63 -1.71 5.54 7.22
CA GLN A 63 -1.76 6.88 7.83
C GLN A 63 -0.36 7.41 8.16
N ASN A 64 0.46 6.55 8.77
CA ASN A 64 1.85 6.80 9.10
C ASN A 64 2.72 5.83 8.28
N PRO A 65 2.81 6.02 6.94
CA PRO A 65 3.80 5.29 6.17
C PRO A 65 5.11 5.58 6.87
N ALA A 66 5.87 4.54 7.23
CA ALA A 66 7.15 4.72 7.89
C ALA A 66 7.86 5.80 7.09
N ILE A 67 7.97 6.98 7.71
CA ILE A 67 8.74 8.06 7.14
C ILE A 67 10.09 7.39 7.07
N ASP A 68 10.63 7.22 5.86
CA ASP A 68 12.06 7.17 5.70
C ASP A 68 12.53 8.54 6.18
N ASN A 69 12.49 8.75 7.50
CA ASN A 69 13.38 9.63 8.19
C ASN A 69 14.68 9.04 7.71
N GLY A 70 15.33 9.72 6.78
CA GLY A 70 16.67 9.38 6.33
C GLY A 70 17.63 9.47 7.52
N ASP A 71 17.48 8.55 8.48
CA ASP A 71 18.55 7.80 9.09
C ASP A 71 19.26 7.10 7.93
N THR A 72 19.92 7.96 7.17
CA THR A 72 21.23 7.78 6.61
C THR A 72 21.88 6.72 7.47
N PHE A 73 21.93 5.51 6.95
CA PHE A 73 22.89 4.51 7.38
C PHE A 73 24.27 5.12 7.14
N ASN A 74 24.68 6.09 7.97
CA ASN A 74 26.05 6.54 8.10
C ASN A 74 26.78 5.43 8.86
N LYS A 75 26.98 4.34 8.12
CA LYS A 75 28.08 3.44 8.39
C LYS A 75 29.36 4.24 8.07
N CYS A 76 30.28 4.23 9.03
CA CYS A 76 31.61 4.88 9.06
C CYS A 76 31.57 6.31 9.61
N ARG A 77 32.29 6.63 10.69
CA ARG A 77 33.67 6.25 11.04
C ARG A 77 33.88 6.16 12.54
#